data_AF-A0A2B4RYC8-F1
#
_entry.id   AF-A0A2B4RYC8-F1
#
_cell.length_a   1.000
_cell.length_b   1.000
_cell.length_c   1.000
_cell.angle_alpha   90.00
_cell.angle_beta   90.00
_cell.angle_gamma   90.00
#
_symmetry.space_group_name_H-M   'P 1'
#
loop_
_entity.id
_entity.type
_entity.pdbx_description
1 polymer ?
#
loop_
_entity_poly.entity_id
_entity_poly.type
_entity_poly.pdbx_seq_one_letter_code
_entity_poly.pdbx_strand_id
1 'polypeptide(L)'
;MLANYSGTISLRAALNMCWTEEDDKVLVREIIANNPCDDTTKKGTPARGAKWNAAINQLLKIREPSFKVGLDQYVVKIRYNLLALKYRQKIKEEKRASGISIPELTEMEKGLGVIVEWEDATDLEQKQTVAQKKKTKEEETNADKVKKKSHGGPRGKQKARRGRG
;
A
#
# COMPACT_ATOMS: atom_id res chain seq x y z
N MET A 1 -34.98 -3.86 16.72
CA MET A 1 -34.60 -4.23 15.35
C MET A 1 -33.12 -3.99 15.18
N LEU A 2 -32.28 -5.01 15.26
CA LEU A 2 -30.88 -4.95 14.83
C LEU A 2 -30.68 -6.07 13.81
N ALA A 3 -30.43 -5.68 12.56
CA ALA A 3 -30.18 -6.61 11.47
C ALA A 3 -28.83 -7.29 11.68
N ASN A 4 -28.85 -8.60 11.94
CA ASN A 4 -27.67 -9.43 12.01
C ASN A 4 -27.12 -9.64 10.59
N TYR A 5 -26.05 -8.92 10.25
CA TYR A 5 -25.18 -9.25 9.12
C TYR A 5 -24.37 -10.50 9.48
N SER A 6 -24.90 -11.68 9.14
CA SER A 6 -24.12 -12.93 9.18
C SER A 6 -23.23 -13.02 7.94
N GLY A 7 -22.12 -12.29 7.98
CA GLY A 7 -21.05 -12.35 7.00
C GLY A 7 -20.05 -13.46 7.35
N THR A 8 -20.42 -14.71 7.12
CA THR A 8 -19.45 -15.82 7.03
C THR A 8 -19.46 -16.36 5.60
N ILE A 9 -18.97 -15.55 4.66
CA ILE A 9 -18.54 -16.09 3.37
C ILE A 9 -17.34 -16.97 3.67
N SER A 10 -17.59 -18.28 3.67
CA SER A 10 -16.64 -19.35 3.91
C SER A 10 -15.33 -19.11 3.15
N LEU A 11 -14.19 -19.14 3.86
CA LEU A 11 -12.84 -19.05 3.29
C LEU A 11 -12.61 -20.08 2.16
N ARG A 12 -13.41 -21.16 2.11
CA ARG A 12 -13.41 -22.15 1.02
C ARG A 12 -14.08 -21.66 -0.26
N ALA A 13 -15.09 -20.78 -0.19
CA ALA A 13 -15.74 -20.23 -1.37
C ALA A 13 -14.84 -19.23 -2.12
N ALA A 14 -13.95 -18.53 -1.39
CA ALA A 14 -12.93 -17.64 -1.93
C ALA A 14 -11.86 -18.34 -2.78
N LEU A 15 -11.55 -19.61 -2.46
CA LEU A 15 -10.66 -20.47 -3.25
C LEU A 15 -11.40 -21.16 -4.43
N ASN A 16 -12.72 -21.03 -4.53
CA ASN A 16 -13.56 -21.72 -5.52
C ASN A 16 -13.82 -20.91 -6.81
N MET A 17 -13.20 -19.74 -7.04
CA MET A 17 -13.27 -19.10 -8.35
C MET A 17 -12.20 -19.67 -9.28
N CYS A 18 -12.63 -20.33 -10.36
CA CYS A 18 -11.76 -20.70 -11.47
C CYS A 18 -11.46 -19.42 -12.26
N TRP A 19 -10.34 -18.77 -11.95
CA TRP A 19 -9.85 -17.62 -12.70
C TRP A 19 -9.24 -18.07 -14.03
N THR A 20 -9.82 -17.61 -15.12
CA THR A 20 -9.35 -17.76 -16.50
C THR A 20 -8.47 -16.59 -16.92
N GLU A 21 -7.85 -16.69 -18.10
CA GLU A 21 -7.06 -15.59 -18.65
C GLU A 21 -7.97 -14.40 -19.03
N GLU A 22 -9.18 -14.67 -19.50
CA GLU A 22 -10.21 -13.66 -19.79
C GLU A 22 -10.62 -12.92 -18.52
N ASP A 23 -10.78 -13.63 -17.40
CA ASP A 23 -11.04 -13.02 -16.09
C ASP A 23 -9.90 -12.08 -15.68
N ASP A 24 -8.65 -12.52 -15.89
CA ASP A 24 -7.46 -11.74 -15.54
C ASP A 24 -7.34 -10.47 -16.38
N LYS A 25 -7.59 -10.55 -17.70
CA LYS A 25 -7.59 -9.39 -18.61
C LYS A 25 -8.59 -8.34 -18.14
N VAL A 26 -9.81 -8.77 -17.84
CA VAL A 26 -10.88 -7.87 -17.38
C VAL A 26 -10.56 -7.32 -15.99
N LEU A 27 -10.04 -8.15 -15.08
CA LEU A 27 -9.59 -7.71 -13.76
C LEU A 27 -8.56 -6.58 -13.86
N VAL A 28 -7.52 -6.76 -14.66
CA VAL A 28 -6.47 -5.76 -14.85
C VAL A 28 -7.05 -4.47 -15.43
N ARG A 29 -7.94 -4.57 -16.43
CA ARG A 29 -8.61 -3.41 -17.02
C ARG A 29 -9.40 -2.61 -15.99
N GLU A 30 -10.20 -3.28 -15.16
CA GLU A 30 -11.04 -2.61 -14.16
C GLU A 30 -10.22 -2.03 -13.01
N ILE A 31 -9.10 -2.67 -12.62
CA ILE A 31 -8.17 -2.08 -11.64
C ILE A 31 -7.57 -0.78 -12.21
N ILE A 32 -7.16 -0.76 -13.48
CA ILE A 32 -6.64 0.46 -14.11
C ILE A 32 -7.71 1.56 -14.14
N ALA A 33 -8.93 1.22 -14.56
CA ALA A 33 -10.01 2.19 -14.69
C ALA A 33 -10.45 2.81 -13.35
N ASN A 34 -10.46 2.04 -12.26
CA ASN A 34 -10.88 2.50 -10.94
C ASN A 34 -9.72 2.97 -10.05
N ASN A 35 -8.49 2.73 -10.51
CA ASN A 35 -7.23 3.17 -9.93
C ASN A 35 -7.13 3.02 -8.40
N PRO A 36 -7.36 1.82 -7.83
CA PRO A 36 -7.29 1.60 -6.39
C PRO A 36 -5.86 1.53 -5.85
N CYS A 37 -4.87 1.69 -6.72
CA CYS A 37 -3.44 1.61 -6.41
C CYS A 37 -2.70 2.95 -6.54
N ASP A 38 -3.40 4.05 -6.82
CA ASP A 38 -2.77 5.36 -6.96
C ASP A 38 -2.14 5.94 -5.69
N ASP A 39 -1.27 6.91 -5.94
CA ASP A 39 -0.60 7.77 -4.97
C ASP A 39 -1.57 8.69 -4.22
N THR A 40 -2.73 9.03 -4.81
CA THR A 40 -3.72 9.91 -4.15
C THR A 40 -4.33 9.27 -2.90
N THR A 41 -4.28 7.94 -2.76
CA THR A 41 -4.85 7.24 -1.59
C THR A 41 -3.85 6.31 -0.89
N LYS A 42 -3.49 6.72 0.34
CA LYS A 42 -2.58 5.94 1.21
C LYS A 42 -3.08 4.50 1.41
N LYS A 43 -2.17 3.53 1.32
CA LYS A 43 -2.39 2.14 1.75
C LYS A 43 -3.04 2.08 3.14
N GLY A 44 -4.02 1.20 3.28
CA GLY A 44 -4.75 1.00 4.54
C GLY A 44 -5.86 2.01 4.82
N THR A 45 -6.12 2.98 3.94
CA THR A 45 -7.23 3.92 4.14
C THR A 45 -8.58 3.35 3.66
N PRO A 46 -9.70 3.72 4.32
CA PRO A 46 -11.04 3.37 3.84
C PRO A 46 -11.31 3.87 2.41
N ALA A 47 -10.77 5.03 2.03
CA ALA A 47 -10.87 5.58 0.69
C ALA A 47 -10.29 4.63 -0.38
N ARG A 48 -9.12 4.05 -0.12
CA ARG A 48 -8.54 3.03 -1.00
C ARG A 48 -9.40 1.77 -1.04
N GLY A 49 -9.95 1.35 0.09
CA GLY A 49 -10.93 0.26 0.16
C GLY A 49 -12.18 0.51 -0.69
N ALA A 50 -12.66 1.75 -0.76
CA ALA A 50 -13.79 2.14 -1.59
C ALA A 50 -13.48 2.04 -3.09
N LYS A 51 -12.27 2.41 -3.53
CA LYS A 51 -11.84 2.21 -4.92
C LYS A 51 -11.77 0.73 -5.32
N TRP A 52 -11.30 -0.13 -4.41
CA TRP A 52 -11.36 -1.58 -4.62
C TRP A 52 -12.79 -2.09 -4.76
N ASN A 53 -13.72 -1.62 -3.92
CA ASN A 53 -15.14 -1.94 -4.07
C ASN A 53 -15.72 -1.44 -5.40
N ALA A 54 -15.31 -0.25 -5.86
CA ALA A 54 -15.75 0.27 -7.15
C ALA A 54 -15.31 -0.65 -8.30
N ALA A 55 -14.05 -1.08 -8.32
CA ALA A 55 -13.55 -2.05 -9.30
C ALA A 55 -14.37 -3.35 -9.28
N ILE A 56 -14.63 -3.92 -8.09
CA ILE A 56 -15.44 -5.13 -7.94
C ILE A 56 -16.85 -4.94 -8.45
N ASN A 57 -17.47 -3.80 -8.15
CA ASN A 57 -18.81 -3.48 -8.63
C ASN A 57 -18.85 -3.37 -10.16
N GLN A 58 -17.76 -2.97 -10.83
CA GLN A 58 -17.69 -3.02 -12.29
C GLN A 58 -17.52 -4.44 -12.79
N LEU A 59 -16.64 -5.25 -12.17
CA LEU A 59 -16.47 -6.66 -12.51
C LEU A 59 -17.80 -7.43 -12.44
N LEU A 60 -18.59 -7.22 -11.38
CA LEU A 60 -19.88 -7.88 -11.20
C LEU A 60 -20.94 -7.50 -12.25
N LYS A 61 -20.77 -6.42 -13.01
CA LYS A 61 -21.67 -6.02 -14.10
C LYS A 61 -21.30 -6.66 -15.44
N ILE A 62 -20.13 -7.28 -15.54
CA ILE A 62 -19.65 -7.88 -16.77
C ILE A 62 -20.33 -9.23 -16.95
N ARG A 63 -20.94 -9.41 -18.13
CA ARG A 63 -21.69 -10.62 -18.47
C ARG A 63 -20.76 -11.78 -18.81
N GLU A 64 -19.68 -11.50 -19.53
CA GLU A 64 -18.69 -12.48 -19.95
C GLU A 64 -17.29 -11.85 -19.97
N PRO A 65 -16.33 -12.38 -19.19
CA PRO A 65 -16.51 -13.47 -18.24
C PRO A 65 -17.36 -13.03 -17.02
N SER A 66 -18.10 -13.98 -16.43
CA SER A 66 -19.02 -13.69 -15.32
C SER A 66 -18.36 -13.90 -13.96
N PHE A 67 -18.46 -12.92 -13.09
CA PHE A 67 -17.92 -12.99 -11.73
C PHE A 67 -18.98 -13.45 -10.72
N LYS A 68 -18.56 -14.19 -9.69
CA LYS A 68 -19.49 -14.66 -8.65
C LYS A 68 -20.05 -13.49 -7.84
N VAL A 69 -21.37 -13.47 -7.65
CA VAL A 69 -22.03 -12.54 -6.72
C VAL A 69 -21.48 -12.74 -5.31
N GLY A 70 -21.06 -11.66 -4.66
CA GLY A 70 -20.35 -11.69 -3.39
C GLY A 70 -18.83 -11.81 -3.50
N LEU A 71 -18.26 -11.46 -4.66
CA LEU A 71 -16.81 -11.38 -4.87
C LEU A 71 -16.15 -10.44 -3.85
N ASP A 72 -15.31 -11.02 -2.98
CA ASP A 72 -14.66 -10.30 -1.89
C ASP A 72 -13.39 -9.58 -2.38
N GLN A 73 -13.12 -8.38 -1.83
CA GLN A 73 -11.87 -7.65 -2.04
C GLN A 73 -10.63 -8.50 -1.79
N TYR A 74 -10.66 -9.37 -0.77
CA TYR A 74 -9.55 -10.23 -0.43
C TYR A 74 -9.20 -11.17 -1.59
N VAL A 75 -10.21 -11.80 -2.22
CA VAL A 75 -10.02 -12.72 -3.34
C VAL A 75 -9.43 -12.00 -4.55
N VAL A 76 -9.98 -10.83 -4.87
CA VAL A 76 -9.54 -9.99 -5.98
C VAL A 76 -8.09 -9.52 -5.77
N LYS A 77 -7.76 -9.06 -4.57
CA LYS A 77 -6.39 -8.65 -4.21
C LYS A 77 -5.41 -9.83 -4.26
N ILE A 78 -5.80 -11.02 -3.80
CA ILE A 78 -4.95 -12.22 -3.92
C ILE A 78 -4.66 -12.51 -5.39
N ARG A 79 -5.70 -12.53 -6.23
CA ARG A 79 -5.50 -12.82 -7.66
C ARG A 79 -4.60 -11.79 -8.32
N TYR A 80 -4.88 -10.51 -8.10
CA TYR A 80 -4.04 -9.42 -8.58
C TYR A 80 -2.57 -9.57 -8.12
N ASN A 81 -2.33 -9.83 -6.82
CA ASN A 81 -0.99 -10.00 -6.28
C ASN A 81 -0.24 -11.16 -6.94
N LEU A 82 -0.93 -12.26 -7.26
CA LEU A 82 -0.36 -13.39 -7.99
C LEU A 82 0.06 -12.98 -9.42
N LEU A 83 -0.80 -12.25 -10.13
CA LEU A 83 -0.50 -11.75 -11.48
C LEU A 83 0.68 -10.79 -11.48
N ALA A 84 0.69 -9.81 -10.56
CA ALA A 84 1.79 -8.87 -10.40
C ALA A 84 3.11 -9.56 -10.01
N LEU A 85 3.05 -10.62 -9.20
CA LEU A 85 4.23 -11.44 -8.87
C LEU A 85 4.80 -12.14 -10.12
N LYS A 86 3.95 -12.81 -10.90
CA LYS A 86 4.34 -13.48 -12.14
C LYS A 86 4.93 -12.51 -13.16
N TYR A 87 4.30 -11.34 -13.33
CA TYR A 87 4.80 -10.28 -14.20
C TYR A 87 6.21 -9.82 -13.77
N ARG A 88 6.41 -9.50 -12.49
CA ARG A 88 7.73 -9.09 -11.98
C ARG A 88 8.81 -10.16 -12.18
N GLN A 89 8.46 -11.44 -12.03
CA GLN A 89 9.37 -12.55 -12.31
C GLN A 89 9.74 -12.61 -13.78
N LYS A 90 8.76 -12.56 -14.69
CA LYS A 90 9.00 -12.53 -16.14
C LYS A 90 9.94 -11.40 -16.54
N ILE A 91 9.66 -10.17 -16.11
CA ILE A 91 10.51 -9.00 -16.41
C ILE A 91 11.95 -9.21 -15.91
N LYS A 92 12.13 -9.79 -14.73
CA LYS A 92 13.45 -10.06 -14.15
C LYS A 92 14.21 -11.13 -14.94
N GLU A 93 13.52 -12.19 -15.33
CA GLU A 93 14.10 -13.31 -16.10
C GLU A 93 14.50 -12.87 -17.50
N GLU A 94 13.64 -12.13 -18.20
CA GLU A 94 13.90 -11.59 -19.54
C GLU A 94 15.09 -10.62 -19.51
N LYS A 95 15.13 -9.69 -18.54
CA LYS A 95 16.28 -8.79 -18.35
C LYS A 95 17.58 -9.55 -18.10
N ARG A 96 17.53 -10.65 -17.33
CA ARG A 96 18.69 -11.49 -17.03
C ARG A 96 19.15 -12.28 -18.25
N ALA A 97 18.22 -12.84 -19.02
CA ALA A 97 18.52 -13.70 -20.15
C ALA A 97 19.02 -12.90 -21.37
N SER A 98 18.40 -11.75 -21.65
CA SER A 98 18.69 -10.96 -22.83
C SER A 98 19.78 -9.91 -22.61
N GLY A 99 19.99 -9.47 -21.37
CA GLY A 99 20.97 -8.42 -21.02
C GLY A 99 20.62 -7.01 -21.52
N ILE A 100 19.82 -6.86 -22.59
CA ILE A 100 19.52 -5.55 -23.22
C ILE A 100 18.08 -5.48 -23.80
N SER A 101 17.43 -6.59 -24.18
CA SER A 101 16.12 -6.53 -24.86
C SER A 101 14.97 -6.21 -23.91
N ILE A 102 14.10 -5.31 -24.38
CA ILE A 102 12.79 -5.06 -23.78
C ILE A 102 11.92 -6.29 -24.09
N PRO A 103 11.36 -6.98 -23.07
CA PRO A 103 10.51 -8.13 -23.32
C PRO A 103 9.28 -7.72 -24.13
N GLU A 104 8.84 -8.59 -25.04
CA GLU A 104 7.56 -8.43 -25.72
C GLU A 104 6.45 -8.66 -24.70
N LEU A 105 5.75 -7.59 -24.34
CA LEU A 105 4.67 -7.60 -23.37
C LEU A 105 3.32 -7.67 -24.05
N THR A 106 2.50 -8.63 -23.61
CA THR A 106 1.08 -8.69 -23.95
C THR A 106 0.35 -7.46 -23.40
N GLU A 107 -0.85 -7.16 -23.91
CA GLU A 107 -1.65 -6.02 -23.44
C GLU A 107 -1.97 -6.11 -21.93
N MET A 108 -2.27 -7.32 -21.45
CA MET A 108 -2.49 -7.58 -20.03
C MET A 108 -1.23 -7.27 -19.20
N GLU A 109 -0.06 -7.68 -19.67
CA GLU A 109 1.21 -7.43 -18.98
C GLU A 109 1.59 -5.94 -18.98
N LYS A 110 1.31 -5.21 -20.07
CA LYS A 110 1.43 -3.74 -20.09
C LYS A 110 0.54 -3.12 -19.02
N GLY A 111 -0.70 -3.58 -18.90
CA GLY A 111 -1.62 -3.15 -17.85
C GLY A 111 -1.10 -3.46 -16.43
N LEU A 112 -0.56 -4.66 -16.21
CA LEU A 112 0.09 -5.03 -14.94
C LEU A 112 1.29 -4.12 -14.64
N GLY A 113 2.09 -3.77 -15.64
CA GLY A 113 3.19 -2.81 -15.51
C GLY A 113 2.72 -1.47 -14.96
N VAL A 114 1.67 -0.90 -15.53
CA VAL A 114 1.08 0.37 -15.07
C VAL A 114 0.65 0.29 -13.60
N ILE A 115 -0.06 -0.77 -13.21
CA ILE A 115 -0.54 -0.91 -11.82
C ILE A 115 0.64 -1.06 -10.86
N VAL A 116 1.64 -1.88 -11.22
CA VAL A 116 2.84 -2.09 -10.39
C VAL A 116 3.63 -0.79 -10.21
N GLU A 117 3.77 0.02 -11.26
CA GLU A 117 4.42 1.33 -11.16
C GLU A 117 3.70 2.26 -10.17
N TRP A 118 2.36 2.28 -10.18
CA TRP A 118 1.58 3.04 -9.19
C TRP A 118 1.78 2.54 -7.76
N GLU A 119 1.87 1.22 -7.57
CA GLU A 119 2.14 0.63 -6.26
C GLU A 119 3.53 1.00 -5.74
N ASP A 120 4.55 0.93 -6.59
CA ASP A 120 5.93 1.26 -6.25
C ASP A 120 6.08 2.75 -5.93
N ALA A 121 5.43 3.63 -6.69
CA ALA A 121 5.37 5.07 -6.41
C ALA A 121 4.71 5.35 -5.06
N THR A 122 3.57 4.71 -4.79
CA THR A 122 2.87 4.85 -3.50
C THR A 122 3.73 4.34 -2.34
N ASP A 123 4.41 3.20 -2.50
CA ASP A 123 5.28 2.64 -1.47
C ASP A 123 6.48 3.53 -1.18
N LEU A 124 7.06 4.15 -2.22
CA LEU A 124 8.15 5.09 -2.07
C LEU A 124 7.71 6.33 -1.28
N GLU A 125 6.57 6.93 -1.62
CA GLU A 125 6.03 8.10 -0.92
C GLU A 125 5.73 7.77 0.56
N GLN A 126 5.15 6.59 0.83
CA GLN A 126 4.88 6.16 2.19
C GLN A 126 6.15 5.95 3.01
N LYS A 127 7.18 5.32 2.42
CA LYS A 127 8.48 5.16 3.09
C LYS A 127 9.13 6.52 3.38
N GLN A 128 9.07 7.46 2.43
CA GLN A 128 9.63 8.81 2.59
C GLN A 128 8.90 9.59 3.69
N THR A 129 7.55 9.58 3.70
CA THR A 129 6.76 10.27 4.73
C THR A 129 6.98 9.70 6.12
N VAL A 130 7.11 8.37 6.26
CA VAL A 130 7.47 7.73 7.55
C VAL A 130 8.88 8.12 7.99
N ALA A 131 9.85 8.13 7.07
CA ALA A 131 11.22 8.53 7.37
C ALA A 131 11.33 10.00 7.79
N GLN A 132 10.60 10.90 7.12
CA GLN A 132 10.57 12.33 7.47
C GLN A 132 9.96 12.55 8.86
N LYS A 133 8.84 11.88 9.17
CA LYS A 133 8.22 11.95 10.51
C LYS A 133 9.15 11.46 11.62
N LYS A 134 9.96 10.42 11.35
CA LYS A 134 10.97 9.95 12.31
C LYS A 134 12.06 11.00 12.55
N LYS A 135 12.59 11.61 11.48
CA LYS A 135 13.59 12.68 11.58
C LYS A 135 13.09 13.89 12.36
N THR A 136 11.87 14.37 12.07
CA THR A 136 11.27 15.51 12.79
C THR A 136 11.07 15.20 14.29
N LYS A 137 10.61 13.99 14.63
CA LYS A 137 10.45 13.57 16.03
C LYS A 137 11.81 13.45 16.75
N GLU A 138 12.84 12.97 16.07
CA GLU A 138 14.20 12.90 16.62
C GLU A 138 14.79 14.30 16.87
N GLU A 139 14.57 15.25 15.96
CA GLU A 139 14.98 16.65 16.12
C GLU A 139 14.25 17.34 17.28
N GLU A 140 12.92 17.16 17.40
CA GLU A 140 12.14 17.70 18.52
C GLU A 140 12.61 17.13 19.87
N THR A 141 12.85 15.82 19.94
CA THR A 141 13.31 15.18 21.19
C THR A 141 14.75 15.55 21.54
N ASN A 142 15.62 15.78 20.57
CA ASN A 142 16.96 16.30 20.81
C ASN A 142 16.95 17.77 21.26
N ALA A 143 16.10 18.60 20.67
CA ALA A 143 15.93 19.99 21.10
C ALA A 143 15.41 20.11 22.54
N ASP A 144 14.43 19.27 22.94
CA ASP A 144 13.90 19.25 24.31
C ASP A 144 14.97 18.80 25.33
N LYS A 145 15.79 17.80 24.97
CA LYS A 145 16.90 17.32 25.81
C LYS A 145 17.98 18.39 26.02
N VAL A 146 18.35 19.14 24.97
CA VAL A 146 19.32 20.24 25.09
C VAL A 146 18.75 21.38 25.96
N LYS A 147 17.46 21.72 25.80
CA LYS A 147 16.79 22.77 26.59
C LYS A 147 16.74 22.45 28.09
N LYS A 148 16.49 21.19 28.47
CA LYS A 148 16.53 20.73 29.87
C LYS A 148 17.93 20.72 30.47
N LYS A 149 18.97 20.38 29.68
CA LYS A 149 20.35 20.30 30.18
C LYS A 149 20.95 21.70 30.46
N SER A 150 20.53 22.73 29.74
CA SER A 150 21.01 24.10 29.94
C SER A 150 20.40 24.84 31.14
N HIS A 151 19.32 24.32 31.77
CA HIS A 151 18.70 24.93 32.96
C HIS A 151 19.18 24.30 34.29
N GLY A 152 20.16 23.40 34.25
CA GLY A 152 20.72 22.70 35.42
C GLY A 152 22.19 23.05 35.69
N GLY A 153 22.55 24.34 35.69
CA GLY A 153 23.87 24.77 36.17
C GLY A 153 23.94 24.68 37.71
N PRO A 154 25.01 24.12 38.31
CA PRO A 154 25.08 23.89 39.75
C PRO A 154 25.10 25.22 40.50
N ARG A 155 24.14 25.40 41.44
CA ARG A 155 24.13 26.48 42.42
C ARG A 155 25.41 26.38 43.27
N GLY A 156 26.44 27.12 42.87
CA GLY A 156 27.64 27.34 43.68
C GLY A 156 27.25 27.96 45.02
N LYS A 157 27.49 27.23 46.11
CA LYS A 157 27.39 27.76 47.48
C LYS A 157 28.51 28.79 47.68
N GLN A 158 28.21 30.07 47.55
CA GLN A 158 29.14 31.13 47.95
C GLN A 158 28.92 31.44 49.43
N LYS A 159 29.81 30.91 50.29
CA LYS A 159 29.94 31.31 51.70
C LYS A 159 30.16 32.82 51.77
N ALA A 160 29.21 33.55 52.35
CA ALA A 160 29.39 34.94 52.72
C ALA A 160 30.35 35.02 53.92
N ARG A 161 31.61 35.39 53.66
CA ARG A 161 32.48 36.02 54.65
C ARG A 161 32.41 37.52 54.45
N ARG A 162 31.75 38.24 55.36
CA ARG A 162 31.99 39.67 55.59
C ARG A 162 31.81 39.95 57.07
N GLY A 163 32.92 40.21 57.75
CA GLY A 163 32.92 40.94 59.02
C GLY A 163 32.97 42.43 58.75
N ARG A 164 32.44 43.21 59.71
CA ARG A 164 32.90 44.54 60.18
C ARG A 164 31.81 45.12 61.09
N GLY A 165 32.23 45.61 62.25
CA GLY A 165 31.41 46.35 63.22
C GLY A 165 31.63 45.82 64.62
#